data_AF-A0A7R9BVP6-F1
#
_entry.id   AF-A0A7R9BVP6-F1
#
_cell.length_a   1.000
_cell.length_b   1.000
_cell.length_c   1.000
_cell.angle_alpha   90.00
_cell.angle_beta   90.00
_cell.angle_gamma   90.00
#
_symmetry.space_group_name_H-M   'P 1'
#
loop_
_entity.id
_entity.type
_entity.pdbx_description
1 polymer ?
#
loop_
_entity_poly.entity_id
_entity_poly.type
_entity_poly.pdbx_seq_one_letter_code
_entity_poly.pdbx_strand_id
1 'polypeptide(L)'
;MGVRGLQYYVEAKCPEACYKVNIKKLAEEFRVQTRGRDPAIVVDGMSCIRRWYGDLEWIYGGQWREYVQLLKRFCEAFQKAGIKLVFFFDGPTTEVKRPLWVQRRVQNAKDVEDIFRSVKKMHAKPTDSKIFQLPTSM
;
A
#
# COMPACT_ATOMS: atom_id res chain seq x y z
N MET A 1 3.55 -10.48 -6.00
CA MET A 1 3.22 -11.86 -5.54
C MET A 1 3.86 -12.01 -4.17
N GLY A 2 3.13 -12.55 -3.19
CA GLY A 2 3.68 -12.80 -1.85
C GLY A 2 3.80 -14.30 -1.60
N VAL A 3 4.68 -14.68 -0.68
CA VAL A 3 4.74 -16.05 -0.18
C VAL A 3 3.61 -16.21 0.86
N ARG A 4 2.61 -17.02 0.52
CA ARG A 4 1.43 -17.21 1.38
C ARG A 4 1.84 -17.80 2.73
N GLY A 5 1.40 -17.17 3.82
CA GLY A 5 1.68 -17.63 5.18
C GLY A 5 3.08 -17.30 5.71
N LEU A 6 3.94 -16.64 4.92
CA LEU A 6 5.31 -16.31 5.35
C LEU A 6 5.32 -15.42 6.60
N GLN A 7 4.50 -14.37 6.62
CA GLN A 7 4.43 -13.49 7.79
C GLN A 7 4.09 -14.27 9.07
N TYR A 8 3.03 -15.08 9.03
CA TYR A 8 2.63 -15.92 10.17
C TYR A 8 3.75 -16.87 10.58
N TYR A 9 4.40 -17.54 9.62
CA TYR A 9 5.50 -18.45 9.90
C TYR A 9 6.65 -17.74 10.63
N VAL A 10 7.10 -16.60 10.11
CA VAL A 10 8.21 -15.85 10.72
C VAL A 10 7.83 -15.36 12.11
N GLU A 11 6.65 -14.75 12.28
CA GLU A 11 6.21 -14.21 13.57
C GLU A 11 5.95 -15.31 14.62
N ALA A 12 5.41 -16.47 14.22
CA ALA A 12 5.02 -17.53 15.15
C ALA A 12 6.11 -18.59 15.38
N LYS A 13 7.02 -18.80 14.44
CA LYS A 13 8.03 -19.87 14.47
C LYS A 13 9.47 -19.35 14.51
N CYS A 14 9.70 -18.06 14.26
CA CYS A 14 11.04 -17.45 14.25
C CYS A 14 11.05 -16.17 15.11
N PRO A 15 10.95 -16.26 16.45
CA PRO A 15 10.78 -15.11 17.33
C PRO A 15 11.91 -14.07 17.20
N GLU A 16 13.14 -14.51 16.94
CA GLU A 16 14.31 -13.63 16.76
C GLU A 16 14.35 -12.92 15.38
N ALA A 17 13.52 -13.34 14.42
CA ALA A 17 13.56 -12.79 13.06
C ALA A 17 12.79 -11.47 12.91
N CYS A 18 11.87 -11.16 13.84
CA CYS A 18 11.04 -9.97 13.81
C CYS A 18 11.13 -9.21 15.12
N TYR A 19 11.53 -7.94 15.06
CA TYR A 19 11.50 -7.05 16.21
C TYR A 19 10.93 -5.68 15.82
N LYS A 20 10.30 -5.02 16.78
CA LYS A 20 9.74 -3.68 16.56
C LYS A 20 10.88 -2.67 16.53
N VAL A 21 10.82 -1.76 15.56
CA VAL A 21 11.80 -0.68 15.41
C VAL A 21 11.12 0.68 15.50
N ASN A 22 11.83 1.65 16.07
CA ASN A 22 11.49 3.06 15.93
C ASN A 22 12.31 3.64 14.77
N ILE A 23 11.63 3.89 13.65
CA ILE A 23 12.28 4.37 12.41
C ILE A 23 13.02 5.69 12.64
N LYS A 24 12.48 6.60 13.46
CA LYS A 24 13.11 7.89 13.76
C LYS A 24 14.43 7.69 14.53
N LYS A 25 14.42 6.81 15.55
CA LYS A 25 15.62 6.48 16.32
C LYS A 25 16.70 5.85 15.43
N LEU A 26 16.33 4.90 14.57
CA LEU A 26 17.26 4.28 13.63
C LEU A 26 17.87 5.31 12.67
N ALA A 27 17.08 6.30 12.23
CA ALA A 27 17.57 7.37 11.36
C ALA A 27 18.57 8.30 12.08
N GLU A 28 18.33 8.60 13.36
CA GLU A 28 19.25 9.38 14.20
C GLU A 28 20.57 8.63 14.40
N GLU A 29 20.52 7.34 14.75
CA GLU A 29 21.69 6.48 14.91
C GLU A 29 22.52 6.38 13.61
N PHE A 30 21.86 6.20 12.47
CA PHE A 30 22.51 6.18 11.16
C PHE A 30 23.26 7.48 10.87
N ARG A 31 22.66 8.65 11.16
CA ARG A 31 23.30 9.95 10.95
C ARG A 31 24.56 10.11 11.79
N VAL A 32 24.52 9.68 13.06
CA VAL A 32 25.70 9.72 13.95
C VAL A 32 26.82 8.86 13.38
N GLN A 33 26.51 7.63 12.96
CA GLN A 33 27.50 6.69 12.42
C GLN A 33 28.10 7.14 11.08
N THR A 34 27.33 7.84 10.26
CA THR A 34 27.72 8.22 8.89
C THR A 34 28.17 9.66 8.74
N ARG A 35 28.43 10.36 9.85
CA ARG A 35 28.87 11.77 9.88
C ARG A 35 27.89 12.72 9.18
N GLY A 36 26.59 12.55 9.46
CA GLY A 36 25.54 13.47 9.01
C GLY A 36 24.87 13.12 7.68
N ARG A 37 25.07 11.92 7.14
CA ARG A 37 24.32 11.48 5.94
C ARG A 37 22.90 11.08 6.30
N ASP A 38 21.92 11.56 5.53
CA ASP A 38 20.54 11.14 5.69
C ASP A 38 20.32 9.70 5.19
N PRO A 39 19.63 8.84 5.95
CA PRO A 39 19.24 7.52 5.49
C PRO A 39 18.20 7.62 4.36
N ALA A 40 18.20 6.61 3.49
CA ALA A 40 17.17 6.44 2.46
C ALA A 40 16.37 5.15 2.71
N ILE A 41 15.05 5.24 2.60
CA ILE A 41 14.15 4.09 2.64
C ILE A 41 13.55 3.92 1.25
N VAL A 42 13.70 2.72 0.71
CA VAL A 42 13.04 2.30 -0.53
C VAL A 42 11.65 1.78 -0.19
N VAL A 43 10.64 2.30 -0.88
CA VAL A 43 9.24 1.97 -0.65
C VAL A 43 8.64 1.38 -1.92
N ASP A 44 8.06 0.20 -1.81
CA ASP A 44 7.13 -0.33 -2.83
C ASP A 44 5.83 0.48 -2.75
N GLY A 45 5.71 1.47 -3.62
CA GLY A 45 4.58 2.38 -3.67
C GLY A 45 3.29 1.67 -4.08
N MET A 46 3.35 0.74 -5.04
CA MET A 46 2.17 0.03 -5.55
C MET A 46 1.48 -0.77 -4.43
N SER A 47 2.26 -1.44 -3.58
CA SER A 47 1.74 -2.18 -2.42
C SER A 47 1.17 -1.28 -1.32
N CYS A 48 1.60 -0.02 -1.22
CA CYS A 48 1.19 0.91 -0.16
C CYS A 48 -0.08 1.71 -0.48
N ILE A 49 -0.49 1.81 -1.75
CA ILE A 49 -1.60 2.67 -2.20
C ILE A 49 -2.86 2.49 -1.32
N ARG A 50 -3.33 1.25 -1.15
CA ARG A 50 -4.53 0.94 -0.35
C ARG A 50 -4.36 1.31 1.13
N ARG A 51 -3.15 1.13 1.68
CA ARG A 51 -2.87 1.43 3.09
C ARG A 51 -2.89 2.93 3.36
N TRP A 52 -2.32 3.73 2.46
CA TRP A 52 -2.37 5.19 2.57
C TRP A 52 -3.77 5.73 2.35
N TYR A 53 -4.58 5.05 1.54
CA TYR A 53 -5.95 5.46 1.26
C TYR A 53 -6.81 5.41 2.52
N GLY A 54 -6.54 4.44 3.39
CA GLY A 54 -7.21 4.31 4.68
C GLY A 54 -8.72 4.19 4.53
N ASP A 55 -9.44 5.03 5.26
CA ASP A 55 -10.91 5.02 5.35
C ASP A 55 -11.58 6.06 4.45
N LEU A 56 -10.87 6.61 3.47
CA LEU A 56 -11.49 7.50 2.48
C LEU A 56 -12.59 6.76 1.69
N GLU A 57 -13.63 7.48 1.28
CA GLU A 57 -14.86 6.89 0.72
C GLU A 57 -14.74 6.55 -0.77
N TRP A 58 -13.89 5.60 -1.15
CA TRP A 58 -13.53 5.32 -2.56
C TRP A 58 -14.71 5.22 -3.55
N ILE A 59 -15.89 4.81 -3.07
CA ILE A 59 -17.10 4.60 -3.85
C ILE A 59 -17.63 5.85 -4.58
N TYR A 60 -17.33 7.06 -4.09
CA TYR A 60 -17.77 8.32 -4.70
C TYR A 60 -16.77 8.91 -5.71
N GLY A 61 -15.87 8.11 -6.25
CA GLY A 61 -14.86 8.59 -7.19
C GLY A 61 -13.51 8.93 -6.56
N GLY A 62 -13.24 8.44 -5.35
CA GLY A 62 -11.86 8.29 -4.87
C GLY A 62 -11.28 9.40 -3.99
N GLN A 63 -11.98 10.52 -3.68
CA GLN A 63 -11.51 11.55 -2.72
C GLN A 63 -10.03 11.91 -2.93
N TRP A 64 -9.64 12.11 -4.19
CA TRP A 64 -8.23 12.22 -4.59
C TRP A 64 -7.53 13.40 -3.91
N ARG A 65 -8.25 14.48 -3.62
CA ARG A 65 -7.70 15.65 -2.92
C ARG A 65 -7.27 15.29 -1.50
N GLU A 66 -8.15 14.64 -0.74
CA GLU A 66 -7.89 14.19 0.62
C GLU A 66 -6.80 13.13 0.64
N TYR A 67 -6.80 12.23 -0.36
CA TYR A 67 -5.76 11.23 -0.52
C TYR A 67 -4.38 11.85 -0.75
N VAL A 68 -4.27 12.84 -1.65
CA VAL A 68 -3.02 13.58 -1.87
C VAL A 68 -2.56 14.28 -0.59
N GLN A 69 -3.47 14.84 0.20
CA GLN A 69 -3.11 15.44 1.50
C GLN A 69 -2.59 14.42 2.51
N LEU A 70 -3.14 13.20 2.54
CA LEU A 70 -2.60 12.10 3.35
C LEU A 70 -1.19 11.72 2.91
N LEU A 71 -0.95 11.58 1.60
CA LEU A 71 0.37 11.27 1.05
C LEU A 71 1.40 12.37 1.35
N LYS A 72 1.02 13.65 1.23
CA LYS A 72 1.89 14.77 1.61
C LYS A 72 2.29 14.69 3.08
N ARG A 73 1.32 14.52 3.99
CA ARG A 73 1.58 14.36 5.43
C ARG A 73 2.48 13.16 5.73
N PHE A 74 2.27 12.04 5.03
CA PHE A 74 3.12 10.86 5.13
C PHE A 74 4.57 11.20 4.74
N CYS A 75 4.81 11.75 3.54
CA CYS A 75 6.15 12.12 3.09
C CYS A 75 6.82 13.16 4.00
N GLU A 76 6.07 14.19 4.42
CA GLU A 76 6.55 15.23 5.33
C GLU A 76 6.99 14.68 6.69
N ALA A 77 6.30 13.66 7.22
CA ALA A 77 6.68 13.04 8.49
C ALA A 77 8.09 12.40 8.41
N PHE A 78 8.40 11.72 7.30
CA PHE A 78 9.73 11.14 7.07
C PHE A 78 10.78 12.22 6.76
N GLN A 79 10.42 13.24 5.98
CA GLN A 79 11.31 14.36 5.68
C GLN A 79 11.69 15.13 6.96
N LYS A 80 10.74 15.38 7.87
CA LYS A 80 11.00 16.00 9.18
C LYS A 80 11.86 15.13 10.09
N ALA A 81 11.83 13.81 9.91
CA ALA A 81 12.76 12.88 10.55
C ALA A 81 14.14 12.83 9.85
N GLY A 82 14.34 13.60 8.77
CA GLY A 82 15.52 13.61 7.92
C GLY A 82 15.78 12.27 7.25
N ILE A 83 14.71 11.65 6.74
CA ILE A 83 14.74 10.39 6.00
C ILE A 83 14.33 10.67 4.56
N LYS A 84 15.10 10.18 3.61
CA LYS A 84 14.77 10.24 2.18
C LYS A 84 13.90 9.04 1.81
N LEU A 85 12.74 9.29 1.23
CA LEU A 85 11.90 8.22 0.67
C LEU A 85 12.14 8.09 -0.83
N VAL A 86 12.35 6.86 -1.30
CA VAL A 86 12.49 6.52 -2.72
C VAL A 86 11.39 5.53 -3.08
N PHE A 87 10.42 5.98 -3.86
CA PHE A 87 9.27 5.16 -4.24
C PHE A 87 9.52 4.43 -5.56
N PHE A 88 9.18 3.15 -5.59
CA PHE A 88 9.09 2.37 -6.81
C PHE A 88 7.63 2.00 -7.06
N PHE A 89 7.22 2.12 -8.32
CA PHE A 89 5.92 1.67 -8.79
C PHE A 89 6.13 0.58 -9.83
N ASP A 90 5.24 -0.40 -9.86
CA ASP A 90 5.30 -1.47 -10.83
C ASP A 90 5.26 -0.92 -12.26
N GLY A 91 6.19 -1.39 -13.09
CA GLY A 91 6.20 -1.14 -14.51
C GLY A 91 5.28 -2.11 -15.29
N PRO A 92 5.48 -2.22 -16.62
CA PRO A 92 4.72 -3.13 -17.45
C PRO A 92 4.80 -4.59 -16.95
N THR A 93 3.70 -5.33 -17.14
CA THR A 93 3.66 -6.75 -16.79
C THR A 93 4.54 -7.56 -17.74
N THR A 94 5.47 -8.34 -17.18
CA THR A 94 6.31 -9.24 -17.97
C THR A 94 5.48 -10.37 -18.60
N GLU A 95 5.90 -10.86 -19.77
CA GLU A 95 5.15 -11.88 -20.52
C GLU A 95 4.84 -13.14 -19.69
N VAL A 96 5.82 -13.60 -18.90
CA VAL A 96 5.68 -14.74 -17.99
C VAL A 96 4.54 -14.55 -16.98
N LYS A 97 4.27 -13.32 -16.54
CA LYS A 97 3.22 -12.99 -15.56
C LYS A 97 1.88 -12.67 -16.21
N ARG A 98 1.81 -12.54 -17.55
CA ARG A 98 0.63 -12.10 -18.28
C ARG A 98 -0.60 -12.99 -18.04
N PRO A 99 -0.53 -14.33 -18.03
CA PRO A 99 -1.71 -15.16 -17.79
C PRO A 99 -2.35 -14.91 -16.42
N LEU A 100 -1.54 -14.82 -15.36
CA LEU A 100 -2.01 -14.51 -14.01
C LEU A 100 -2.56 -13.08 -13.90
N TRP A 101 -1.93 -12.13 -14.58
CA TRP A 101 -2.42 -10.75 -14.64
C TRP A 101 -3.80 -10.68 -15.30
N VAL A 102 -4.01 -11.36 -16.44
CA VAL A 102 -5.31 -11.43 -17.12
C VAL A 102 -6.37 -12.03 -16.20
N GLN A 103 -6.07 -13.17 -15.56
CA GLN A 103 -6.99 -13.82 -14.62
C GLN A 103 -7.43 -12.86 -13.49
N ARG A 104 -6.47 -12.11 -12.91
CA ARG A 104 -6.78 -11.11 -11.89
C ARG A 104 -7.61 -9.96 -12.42
N ARG A 105 -7.33 -9.49 -13.65
CA ARG A 105 -8.08 -8.37 -14.23
C ARG A 105 -9.54 -8.74 -14.52
N VAL A 106 -9.78 -9.98 -14.96
CA VAL A 106 -11.12 -10.54 -15.12
C VAL A 106 -11.84 -10.65 -13.77
N GLN A 107 -11.16 -11.13 -12.72
CA GLN A 107 -11.75 -11.19 -11.40
C GLN A 107 -12.09 -9.79 -10.86
N ASN A 108 -11.18 -8.82 -11.00
CA ASN A 108 -11.43 -7.43 -10.61
C ASN A 108 -12.67 -6.84 -11.32
N ALA A 109 -12.88 -7.17 -12.60
CA ALA A 109 -14.06 -6.70 -13.33
C ALA A 109 -15.37 -7.28 -12.75
N LYS A 110 -15.36 -8.56 -12.37
CA LYS A 110 -16.51 -9.19 -11.69
C LYS A 110 -16.76 -8.56 -10.32
N ASP A 111 -15.71 -8.32 -9.55
CA ASP A 111 -15.81 -7.68 -8.24
C ASP A 111 -16.42 -6.27 -8.35
N VAL A 112 -16.05 -5.51 -9.39
CA VAL A 112 -16.64 -4.20 -9.71
C VAL A 112 -18.13 -4.33 -10.07
N GLU A 113 -18.50 -5.30 -10.90
CA GLU A 113 -19.91 -5.54 -11.22
C GLU A 113 -20.75 -5.84 -9.97
N ASP A 114 -20.23 -6.70 -9.09
CA ASP A 114 -20.89 -7.07 -7.84
C ASP A 114 -21.04 -5.87 -6.88
N ILE A 115 -20.04 -4.98 -6.82
CA ILE A 115 -20.14 -3.70 -6.11
C ILE A 115 -21.34 -2.90 -6.63
N PHE A 116 -21.42 -2.65 -7.94
CA PHE A 116 -22.49 -1.83 -8.51
C PHE A 116 -23.87 -2.45 -8.31
N ARG A 117 -23.99 -3.78 -8.46
CA ARG A 117 -25.23 -4.52 -8.21
C ARG A 117 -25.66 -4.40 -6.75
N SER A 118 -24.71 -4.50 -5.83
CA SER A 118 -24.91 -4.37 -4.38
C SER A 118 -25.40 -2.96 -4.00
N VAL A 119 -24.74 -1.92 -4.50
CA VAL A 119 -25.14 -0.52 -4.30
C VAL A 119 -26.55 -0.27 -4.85
N LYS A 120 -26.86 -0.76 -6.06
CA LYS A 120 -28.18 -0.61 -6.67
C LYS A 120 -29.29 -1.29 -5.86
N LYS A 121 -29.00 -2.44 -5.24
CA LYS A 121 -29.97 -3.21 -4.45
C LYS A 121 -30.18 -2.65 -3.05
N MET A 122 -29.10 -2.28 -2.37
CA MET A 122 -29.13 -1.90 -0.96
C MET A 122 -29.24 -0.38 -0.74
N HIS A 123 -29.01 0.42 -1.77
CA HIS A 123 -28.93 1.89 -1.67
C HIS A 123 -27.92 2.38 -0.62
N ALA A 124 -26.87 1.59 -0.38
CA ALA A 124 -25.85 1.85 0.63
C ALA A 124 -24.48 1.37 0.15
N LYS A 125 -23.41 1.89 0.77
CA LYS A 125 -22.05 1.42 0.49
C LYS A 125 -21.83 -0.02 0.96
N PRO A 126 -21.07 -0.85 0.22
CA PRO A 126 -20.65 -2.17 0.72
C PRO A 126 -19.87 -2.03 2.03
N THR A 127 -20.17 -2.89 3.00
CA THR A 127 -19.54 -2.88 4.33
C THR A 127 -18.28 -3.75 4.43
N ASP A 128 -18.03 -4.62 3.46
CA ASP A 128 -16.83 -5.46 3.46
C ASP A 128 -15.60 -4.64 3.06
N SER A 129 -14.69 -4.43 4.01
CA SER A 129 -13.43 -3.71 3.80
C SER A 129 -12.48 -4.40 2.80
N LYS A 130 -12.73 -5.67 2.45
CA LYS A 130 -12.03 -6.38 1.38
C LYS A 130 -12.44 -5.90 -0.01
N ILE A 131 -13.62 -5.31 -0.12
CA ILE A 131 -14.16 -4.70 -1.34
C ILE A 131 -13.59 -3.28 -1.41
N PHE A 132 -12.39 -3.16 -1.96
CA PHE A 132 -11.74 -1.89 -2.21
C PHE A 132 -11.39 -1.80 -3.70
N GLN A 133 -11.87 -0.75 -4.35
CA GLN A 133 -11.52 -0.44 -5.73
C GLN A 133 -11.18 1.04 -5.83
N LEU A 134 -10.01 1.34 -6.42
CA LEU A 134 -9.74 2.72 -6.82
C LEU A 134 -10.41 2.98 -8.16
N PRO A 135 -11.18 4.06 -8.29
CA PRO A 135 -11.81 4.47 -9.54
C PRO A 135 -10.74 5.04 -10.48
N THR A 136 -9.89 4.17 -11.02
CA THR A 136 -8.88 4.35 -12.09
C THR A 136 -8.00 3.10 -12.21
N SER A 137 -8.53 1.89 -12.02
CA SER A 137 -7.73 0.66 -12.20
C SER A 137 -7.23 0.52 -13.64
N MET A 138 -6.09 1.14 -13.93
CA MET A 138 -5.22 0.83 -15.06
C MET A 138 -4.84 -0.65 -14.99
#